data_AF-A0AAE6W7S7-F1
#
_entry.id   AF-A0AAE6W7S7-F1
#
_cell.length_a   1.000
_cell.length_b   1.000
_cell.length_c   1.000
_cell.angle_alpha   90.00
_cell.angle_beta   90.00
_cell.angle_gamma   90.00
#
_symmetry.space_group_name_H-M   'P 1'
#
loop_
_entity.id
_entity.type
_entity.pdbx_description
1 polymer ?
#
loop_
_entity_poly.entity_id
_entity_poly.type
_entity_poly.pdbx_seq_one_letter_code
_entity_poly.pdbx_strand_id
1 'polypeptide(L)'
;MGMVLADPVMLEKLAASMDRTAKEIPALRRKASELDVLSEVGHLSPLLSYLNETARELRKKARILRTPSESPFGALAQHGLPAGLARRPGAGKEFETGLKKVLAKYETAVPEARARAVKDYVEGLTPEQQAALVVADPATVGNLDGVPPPLRFAANRISIQRQYDKEKRLLESVPQDSPAFKRSRDRVLALQRFLSPRRQKIEDPKTGKATYREIPRQFLVFEPDAGDVADPSAAPFADGKIAEVLGDLETADDVAFRVPGVTNRLDNFQSFADGGVALLEGDKGVERPDGAVISWLGYDTPELGDAVDPAKAEAGGRELRAFRRGIGVSLRHDAKVGIFAHSYGTLVTSKALQEGMDDVDKVVFMGSPGLGPNIRSIKDFQMPNTRFYAMRAPGDAVSYTQGHGPDPADFPDVTRLDTERAFGHSDYYDPDKRAVRNLRGVFAGEYDSLTTVDSSLDEEMTGATEIRRLVGFLQERLTPEEVARLGGDIDPIAQGIVSGRMGFTDAAGPLYLSLRDHDLLDKVPPGELFSEVNSLASDVAAKETNKRMLEGGSSETKAILYAGAAKAASWGLAEVVTQPLEVAAKGTRAVNNWTQFAEVLAEGDLNTETWKKSLDKGSDAVTATIDLLNPF
;
A
#
# COMPACT_ATOMS: atom_id res chain seq x y z
N MET A 1 -41.34 37.10 17.15
CA MET A 1 -40.69 37.97 16.15
C MET A 1 -39.65 37.10 15.45
N GLY A 2 -40.03 36.54 14.30
CA GLY A 2 -39.32 35.44 13.64
C GLY A 2 -37.99 35.90 13.04
N MET A 3 -36.94 35.12 13.32
CA MET A 3 -35.63 35.25 12.72
C MET A 3 -35.76 34.93 11.22
N VAL A 4 -35.70 35.94 10.35
CA VAL A 4 -35.73 35.76 8.89
C VAL A 4 -34.49 34.96 8.51
N LEU A 5 -34.67 33.71 8.12
CA LEU A 5 -33.64 32.89 7.48
C LEU A 5 -33.19 33.64 6.21
N ALA A 6 -31.91 33.99 6.13
CA ALA A 6 -31.35 34.65 4.96
C ALA A 6 -31.41 33.68 3.76
N ASP A 7 -32.31 33.95 2.81
CA ASP A 7 -32.43 33.22 1.56
C ASP A 7 -31.22 33.52 0.64
N PRO A 8 -30.51 32.51 0.10
CA PRO A 8 -29.40 32.72 -0.82
C PRO A 8 -29.76 33.56 -2.05
N VAL A 9 -31.00 33.43 -2.56
CA VAL A 9 -31.47 34.24 -3.69
C VAL A 9 -31.61 35.70 -3.29
N MET A 10 -32.09 35.98 -2.07
CA MET A 10 -32.17 37.33 -1.52
C MET A 10 -30.78 37.95 -1.30
N LEU A 11 -29.82 37.20 -0.77
CA LEU A 11 -28.44 37.66 -0.58
C LEU A 11 -27.75 38.03 -1.90
N GLU A 12 -27.96 37.25 -2.97
CA GLU A 12 -27.44 37.58 -4.30
C GLU A 12 -28.13 38.79 -4.93
N LYS A 13 -29.45 38.92 -4.75
CA LYS A 13 -30.17 40.12 -5.20
C LYS A 13 -29.66 41.37 -4.50
N LEU A 14 -29.36 41.28 -3.21
CA LEU A 14 -28.77 42.37 -2.43
C LEU A 14 -27.35 42.70 -2.92
N ALA A 15 -26.50 41.69 -3.12
CA ALA A 15 -25.15 41.88 -3.65
C ALA A 15 -25.16 42.49 -5.07
N ALA A 16 -26.11 42.08 -5.92
CA ALA A 16 -26.29 42.64 -7.25
C ALA A 16 -26.78 44.09 -7.20
N SER A 17 -27.60 44.44 -6.19
CA SER A 17 -28.02 45.83 -5.97
C SER A 17 -26.84 46.71 -5.54
N MET A 18 -25.99 46.21 -4.65
CA MET A 18 -24.79 46.93 -4.19
C MET A 18 -23.79 47.15 -5.34
N ASP A 19 -23.59 46.16 -6.22
CA ASP A 19 -22.76 46.32 -7.42
C ASP A 19 -23.32 47.38 -8.37
N ARG A 20 -24.64 47.46 -8.57
CA ARG A 20 -25.25 48.48 -9.42
C ARG A 20 -24.95 49.88 -8.88
N THR A 21 -25.16 50.10 -7.58
CA THR A 21 -24.85 51.37 -6.93
C THR A 21 -23.35 51.68 -6.97
N ALA A 22 -22.49 50.68 -6.77
CA ALA A 22 -21.03 50.84 -6.84
C ALA A 22 -20.56 51.30 -8.24
N LYS A 23 -21.22 50.86 -9.32
CA LYS A 23 -20.89 51.24 -10.69
C LYS A 23 -21.19 52.71 -11.02
N GLU A 24 -22.12 53.34 -10.31
CA GLU A 24 -22.50 54.75 -10.53
C GLU A 24 -21.49 55.72 -9.89
N ILE A 25 -20.84 55.31 -8.79
CA ILE A 25 -19.93 56.16 -8.02
C ILE A 25 -18.75 56.72 -8.86
N PRO A 26 -18.04 55.94 -9.69
CA PRO A 26 -16.98 56.47 -10.54
C PRO A 26 -17.44 57.56 -11.52
N ALA A 27 -18.66 57.43 -12.07
CA ALA A 27 -19.21 58.42 -12.99
C ALA A 27 -19.58 59.71 -12.25
N LEU A 28 -20.17 59.61 -11.06
CA LEU A 28 -20.48 60.77 -10.21
C LEU A 28 -19.21 61.51 -9.78
N ARG A 29 -18.15 60.79 -9.41
CA ARG A 29 -16.85 61.40 -9.07
C ARG A 29 -16.19 62.07 -10.27
N ARG A 30 -16.29 61.48 -11.47
CA ARG A 30 -15.80 62.10 -12.71
C ARG A 30 -16.52 63.42 -12.99
N LYS A 31 -17.85 63.42 -12.89
CA LYS A 31 -18.67 64.63 -13.08
C LYS A 31 -18.38 65.70 -12.02
N ALA A 32 -18.18 65.32 -10.76
CA ALA A 32 -17.79 66.24 -9.70
C ALA A 32 -16.40 66.84 -9.93
N SER A 33 -15.47 66.06 -10.52
CA SER A 33 -14.15 66.54 -10.94
C SER A 33 -14.25 67.54 -12.11
N GLU A 34 -15.13 67.29 -13.08
CA GLU A 34 -15.38 68.20 -14.21
C GLU A 34 -16.00 69.54 -13.76
N LEU A 35 -16.73 69.52 -12.64
CA LEU A 35 -17.39 70.68 -12.03
C LEU A 35 -16.56 71.34 -10.91
N ASP A 36 -15.33 70.90 -10.67
CA ASP A 36 -14.43 71.39 -9.61
C ASP A 36 -15.00 71.34 -8.17
N VAL A 37 -15.89 70.37 -7.91
CA VAL A 37 -16.54 70.13 -6.60
C VAL A 37 -16.21 68.75 -6.03
N LEU A 38 -15.04 68.21 -6.38
CA LEU A 38 -14.64 66.84 -5.99
C LEU A 38 -14.55 66.67 -4.46
N SER A 39 -14.23 67.73 -3.73
CA SER A 39 -14.17 67.76 -2.26
C SER A 39 -15.53 67.47 -1.61
N GLU A 40 -16.64 67.86 -2.26
CA GLU A 40 -18.01 67.65 -1.75
C GLU A 40 -18.44 66.18 -1.81
N VAL A 41 -17.82 65.38 -2.69
CA VAL A 41 -18.13 63.96 -2.90
C VAL A 41 -17.06 62.99 -2.36
N GLY A 42 -16.15 63.47 -1.50
CA GLY A 42 -15.07 62.65 -0.92
C GLY A 42 -15.56 61.39 -0.20
N HIS A 43 -16.74 61.46 0.42
CA HIS A 43 -17.41 60.37 1.13
C HIS A 43 -17.81 59.18 0.23
N LEU A 44 -17.84 59.36 -1.09
CA LEU A 44 -18.17 58.28 -2.03
C LEU A 44 -17.06 57.22 -2.16
N SER A 45 -15.80 57.55 -1.84
CA SER A 45 -14.70 56.57 -1.97
C SER A 45 -14.75 55.48 -0.88
N PRO A 46 -14.90 55.82 0.42
CA PRO A 46 -15.16 54.83 1.45
C PRO A 46 -16.44 54.02 1.20
N LEU A 47 -17.50 54.68 0.71
CA LEU A 47 -18.76 54.01 0.36
C LEU A 47 -18.57 52.97 -0.76
N LEU A 48 -17.78 53.29 -1.80
CA LEU A 48 -17.45 52.34 -2.87
C LEU A 48 -16.71 51.10 -2.33
N SER A 49 -15.73 51.29 -1.44
CA SER A 49 -15.03 50.16 -0.81
C SER A 49 -15.99 49.28 -0.01
N TYR A 50 -16.82 49.92 0.82
CA TYR A 50 -17.83 49.22 1.64
C TYR A 50 -18.83 48.43 0.78
N LEU A 51 -19.34 49.02 -0.29
CA LEU A 51 -20.27 48.33 -1.21
C LEU A 51 -19.61 47.11 -1.86
N ASN A 52 -18.37 47.25 -2.34
CA ASN A 52 -17.64 46.16 -2.98
C ASN A 52 -17.26 45.03 -2.01
N GLU A 53 -16.81 45.36 -0.80
CA GLU A 53 -16.53 44.37 0.26
C GLU A 53 -17.80 43.65 0.71
N THR A 54 -18.88 44.40 0.97
CA THR A 54 -20.13 43.82 1.43
C THR A 54 -20.78 42.95 0.36
N ALA A 55 -20.77 43.37 -0.91
CA ALA A 55 -21.28 42.56 -2.01
C ALA A 55 -20.50 41.24 -2.18
N ARG A 56 -19.17 41.27 -2.00
CA ARG A 56 -18.33 40.06 -1.98
C ARG A 56 -18.70 39.12 -0.84
N GLU A 57 -18.85 39.64 0.38
CA GLU A 57 -19.24 38.82 1.54
C GLU A 57 -20.66 38.27 1.43
N LEU A 58 -21.60 39.01 0.85
CA LEU A 58 -22.96 38.53 0.59
C LEU A 58 -22.99 37.37 -0.41
N ARG A 59 -22.21 37.45 -1.51
CA ARG A 59 -22.08 36.34 -2.48
C ARG A 59 -21.43 35.10 -1.86
N LYS A 60 -20.39 35.31 -1.04
CA LYS A 60 -19.75 34.22 -0.28
C LYS A 60 -20.76 33.53 0.63
N LYS A 61 -21.59 34.28 1.35
CA LYS A 61 -22.66 33.74 2.22
C LYS A 61 -23.77 33.04 1.41
N ALA A 62 -24.19 33.61 0.28
CA ALA A 62 -25.17 32.99 -0.61
C ALA A 62 -24.69 31.66 -1.17
N ARG A 63 -23.41 31.57 -1.56
CA ARG A 63 -22.78 30.33 -2.02
C ARG A 63 -22.79 29.25 -0.94
N ILE A 64 -22.40 29.59 0.29
CA ILE A 64 -22.44 28.68 1.46
C ILE A 64 -23.86 28.14 1.73
N LEU A 65 -24.90 28.88 1.34
CA LEU A 65 -26.30 28.53 1.57
C LEU A 65 -26.96 27.76 0.40
N ARG A 66 -26.40 27.77 -0.81
CA ARG A 66 -27.01 27.15 -2.01
C ARG A 66 -26.76 25.66 -2.14
N THR A 67 -25.75 25.13 -1.48
CA THR A 67 -25.26 23.77 -1.71
C THR A 67 -25.25 23.03 -0.39
N PRO A 68 -26.25 22.18 -0.11
CA PRO A 68 -26.26 21.32 1.08
C PRO A 68 -24.99 20.45 1.20
N SER A 69 -24.29 20.20 0.08
CA SER A 69 -23.01 19.49 0.01
C SER A 69 -21.77 20.38 0.22
N GLU A 70 -21.83 21.69 -0.04
CA GLU A 70 -20.68 22.61 0.11
C GLU A 70 -20.75 23.43 1.42
N SER A 71 -21.87 23.38 2.12
CA SER A 71 -22.04 24.00 3.41
C SER A 71 -21.42 23.13 4.51
N PRO A 72 -20.54 23.66 5.38
CA PRO A 72 -19.99 22.87 6.50
C PRO A 72 -21.07 22.31 7.43
N PHE A 73 -22.27 22.92 7.44
CA PHE A 73 -23.41 22.45 8.21
C PHE A 73 -24.06 21.18 7.64
N GLY A 74 -23.87 20.88 6.35
CA GLY A 74 -24.28 19.61 5.77
C GLY A 74 -23.46 18.45 6.33
N ALA A 75 -22.16 18.66 6.56
CA ALA A 75 -21.30 17.68 7.21
C ALA A 75 -21.72 17.40 8.66
N LEU A 76 -22.05 18.45 9.42
CA LEU A 76 -22.59 18.29 10.77
C LEU A 76 -23.88 17.44 10.77
N ALA A 77 -24.83 17.75 9.89
CA ALA A 77 -26.09 17.02 9.82
C ALA A 77 -25.92 15.55 9.43
N GLN A 78 -24.99 15.23 8.53
CA GLN A 78 -24.68 13.84 8.13
C GLN A 78 -24.18 12.98 9.30
N HIS A 79 -23.58 13.60 10.31
CA HIS A 79 -23.08 12.93 11.52
C HIS A 79 -23.91 13.26 12.77
N GLY A 80 -25.14 13.75 12.60
CA GLY A 80 -26.09 13.97 13.71
C GLY A 80 -25.78 15.17 14.62
N LEU A 81 -24.93 16.11 14.20
CA LEU A 81 -24.49 17.24 15.01
C LEU A 81 -25.38 18.49 14.81
N PRO A 82 -25.73 19.22 15.88
CA PRO A 82 -26.56 20.41 15.78
C PRO A 82 -25.80 21.61 15.19
N ALA A 83 -26.38 22.27 14.19
CA ALA A 83 -25.73 23.40 13.51
C ALA A 83 -26.05 24.78 14.13
N GLY A 84 -26.91 24.86 15.15
CA GLY A 84 -27.46 26.12 15.65
C GLY A 84 -26.39 27.14 16.08
N LEU A 85 -25.54 26.76 17.03
CA LEU A 85 -24.44 27.60 17.50
C LEU A 85 -23.33 27.76 16.45
N ALA A 86 -23.00 26.67 15.75
CA ALA A 86 -21.95 26.65 14.73
C ALA A 86 -22.19 27.64 13.58
N ARG A 87 -23.45 28.02 13.31
CA ARG A 87 -23.81 29.05 12.31
C ARG A 87 -23.44 30.47 12.73
N ARG A 88 -23.19 30.73 14.01
CA ARG A 88 -22.81 32.06 14.51
C ARG A 88 -21.32 32.31 14.22
N PRO A 89 -20.96 33.39 13.53
CA PRO A 89 -19.57 33.72 13.27
C PRO A 89 -18.75 33.78 14.56
N GLY A 90 -17.62 33.06 14.60
CA GLY A 90 -16.69 33.05 15.73
C GLY A 90 -17.09 32.22 16.93
N ALA A 91 -18.24 31.54 16.92
CA ALA A 91 -18.74 30.79 18.09
C ALA A 91 -17.82 29.65 18.58
N GLY A 92 -16.98 29.08 17.72
CA GLY A 92 -16.04 28.03 18.12
C GLY A 92 -14.70 28.53 18.67
N LYS A 93 -14.38 29.84 18.60
CA LYS A 93 -13.06 30.37 18.99
C LYS A 93 -12.71 30.13 20.45
N GLU A 94 -13.68 30.22 21.33
CA GLU A 94 -13.49 29.96 22.76
C GLU A 94 -13.12 28.49 23.00
N PHE A 95 -13.83 27.56 22.34
CA PHE A 95 -13.59 26.13 22.49
C PHE A 95 -12.28 25.69 21.83
N GLU A 96 -11.90 26.32 20.72
CA GLU A 96 -10.59 26.14 20.08
C GLU A 96 -9.47 26.58 21.01
N THR A 97 -9.64 27.74 21.67
CA THR A 97 -8.67 28.26 22.64
C THR A 97 -8.54 27.33 23.85
N GLY A 98 -9.65 26.78 24.36
CA GLY A 98 -9.62 25.80 25.44
C GLY A 98 -8.91 24.51 25.04
N LEU A 99 -9.18 23.99 23.83
CA LEU A 99 -8.51 22.80 23.30
C LEU A 99 -6.99 23.02 23.20
N LYS A 100 -6.55 24.17 22.68
CA LYS A 100 -5.13 24.54 22.60
C LYS A 100 -4.44 24.55 23.97
N LYS A 101 -5.13 25.00 25.03
CA LYS A 101 -4.60 24.95 26.40
C LYS A 101 -4.45 23.52 26.90
N VAL A 102 -5.38 22.63 26.57
CA VAL A 102 -5.26 21.19 26.89
C VAL A 102 -4.05 20.60 26.18
N LEU A 103 -3.89 20.86 24.88
CA LEU A 103 -2.75 20.35 24.10
C LEU A 103 -1.41 20.83 24.65
N ALA A 104 -1.28 22.11 24.99
CA ALA A 104 -0.06 22.66 25.60
C ALA A 104 0.25 22.03 26.96
N LYS A 105 -0.77 21.72 27.76
CA LYS A 105 -0.58 21.07 29.08
C LYS A 105 -0.05 19.64 28.95
N TYR A 106 -0.39 18.93 27.87
CA TYR A 106 -0.05 17.52 27.64
C TYR A 106 0.93 17.33 26.48
N GLU A 107 1.72 18.35 26.14
CA GLU A 107 2.65 18.32 25.00
C GLU A 107 3.71 17.21 25.12
N THR A 108 4.23 16.99 26.33
CA THR A 108 5.25 15.97 26.63
C THR A 108 4.66 14.64 27.15
N ALA A 109 3.33 14.52 27.20
CA ALA A 109 2.67 13.32 27.69
C ALA A 109 2.70 12.20 26.64
N VAL A 110 2.62 10.95 27.10
CA VAL A 110 2.44 9.80 26.21
C VAL A 110 1.12 9.93 25.42
N PRO A 111 1.03 9.39 24.19
CA PRO A 111 -0.11 9.60 23.29
C PRO A 111 -1.48 9.33 23.93
N GLU A 112 -1.61 8.27 24.72
CA GLU A 112 -2.85 7.84 25.35
C GLU A 112 -3.31 8.82 26.44
N ALA A 113 -2.38 9.40 27.19
CA ALA A 113 -2.69 10.39 28.22
C ALA A 113 -3.15 11.71 27.59
N ARG A 114 -2.48 12.14 26.51
CA ARG A 114 -2.90 13.30 25.72
C ARG A 114 -4.27 13.09 25.08
N ALA A 115 -4.50 11.94 24.46
CA ALA A 115 -5.78 11.59 23.85
C ALA A 115 -6.92 11.55 24.88
N ARG A 116 -6.71 10.96 26.07
CA ARG A 116 -7.70 11.00 27.15
C ARG A 116 -8.04 12.44 27.58
N ALA A 117 -7.04 13.30 27.74
CA ALA A 117 -7.28 14.70 28.11
C ALA A 117 -8.06 15.47 27.04
N VAL A 118 -7.79 15.20 25.76
CA VAL A 118 -8.58 15.75 24.64
C VAL A 118 -10.02 15.24 24.69
N LYS A 119 -10.21 13.93 24.90
CA LYS A 119 -11.54 13.32 25.03
C LYS A 119 -12.35 13.96 26.15
N ASP A 120 -11.78 14.05 27.35
CA ASP A 120 -12.42 14.65 28.52
C ASP A 120 -12.85 16.10 28.25
N TYR A 121 -12.00 16.88 27.58
CA TYR A 121 -12.32 18.25 27.21
C TYR A 121 -13.48 18.33 26.21
N VAL A 122 -13.42 17.54 25.13
CA VAL A 122 -14.40 17.58 24.05
C VAL A 122 -15.76 17.02 24.50
N GLU A 123 -15.77 15.96 25.29
CA GLU A 123 -16.99 15.39 25.89
C GLU A 123 -17.60 16.29 26.96
N GLY A 124 -16.79 17.15 27.60
CA GLY A 124 -17.29 18.20 28.49
C GLY A 124 -18.03 19.35 27.78
N LEU A 125 -17.93 19.46 26.46
CA LEU A 125 -18.67 20.44 25.66
C LEU A 125 -20.07 19.93 25.33
N THR A 126 -21.05 20.84 25.31
CA THR A 126 -22.39 20.53 24.78
C THR A 126 -22.34 20.20 23.28
N PRO A 127 -23.30 19.44 22.72
CA PRO A 127 -23.33 19.11 21.29
C PRO A 127 -23.23 20.34 20.37
N GLU A 128 -23.85 21.46 20.73
CA GLU A 128 -23.76 22.72 20.00
C GLU A 128 -22.36 23.33 20.02
N GLN A 129 -21.65 23.22 21.14
CA GLN A 129 -20.28 23.70 21.30
C GLN A 129 -19.28 22.81 20.57
N GLN A 130 -19.47 21.48 20.61
CA GLN A 130 -18.70 20.52 19.81
C GLN A 130 -18.83 20.82 18.31
N ALA A 131 -20.06 21.03 17.83
CA ALA A 131 -20.30 21.40 16.44
C ALA A 131 -19.67 22.75 16.07
N ALA A 132 -19.69 23.73 16.98
CA ALA A 132 -19.02 25.01 16.77
C ALA A 132 -17.50 24.87 16.70
N LEU A 133 -16.91 24.00 17.54
CA LEU A 133 -15.48 23.65 17.52
C LEU A 133 -15.09 22.98 16.19
N VAL A 134 -15.86 21.98 15.73
CA VAL A 134 -15.67 21.31 14.43
C VAL A 134 -15.61 22.30 13.27
N VAL A 135 -16.51 23.30 13.24
CA VAL A 135 -16.56 24.28 12.16
C VAL A 135 -15.42 25.32 12.26
N ALA A 136 -15.01 25.66 13.47
CA ALA A 136 -13.95 26.65 13.72
C ALA A 136 -12.58 26.14 13.27
N ASP A 137 -12.22 24.92 13.65
CA ASP A 137 -10.91 24.33 13.32
C ASP A 137 -11.04 22.85 12.88
N PRO A 138 -11.60 22.60 11.67
CA PRO A 138 -11.81 21.25 11.18
C PRO A 138 -10.50 20.49 10.91
N ALA A 139 -9.40 21.18 10.64
CA ALA A 139 -8.11 20.53 10.38
C ALA A 139 -7.55 19.92 11.67
N THR A 140 -7.57 20.67 12.78
CA THR A 140 -7.14 20.13 14.08
C THR A 140 -8.13 19.09 14.60
N VAL A 141 -9.43 19.41 14.62
CA VAL A 141 -10.44 18.51 15.19
C VAL A 141 -10.52 17.19 14.42
N GLY A 142 -10.37 17.24 13.10
CA GLY A 142 -10.40 16.05 12.24
C GLY A 142 -9.28 15.06 12.53
N ASN A 143 -8.07 15.54 12.81
CA ASN A 143 -6.86 14.72 12.90
C ASN A 143 -6.44 14.40 14.35
N LEU A 144 -7.09 14.99 15.35
CA LEU A 144 -6.64 14.91 16.73
C LEU A 144 -7.19 13.68 17.48
N ASP A 145 -6.27 12.86 17.99
CA ASP A 145 -6.63 11.72 18.84
C ASP A 145 -7.29 12.15 20.15
N GLY A 146 -8.25 11.35 20.60
CA GLY A 146 -9.14 11.69 21.71
C GLY A 146 -10.42 12.44 21.30
N VAL A 147 -10.47 13.07 20.13
CA VAL A 147 -11.73 13.60 19.60
C VAL A 147 -12.64 12.43 19.21
N PRO A 148 -13.92 12.40 19.67
CA PRO A 148 -14.87 11.36 19.27
C PRO A 148 -14.98 11.19 17.75
N PRO A 149 -15.04 9.95 17.23
CA PRO A 149 -15.04 9.69 15.78
C PRO A 149 -16.09 10.48 14.98
N PRO A 150 -17.35 10.63 15.42
CA PRO A 150 -18.34 11.42 14.67
C PRO A 150 -17.95 12.88 14.45
N LEU A 151 -17.24 13.50 15.42
CA LEU A 151 -16.72 14.87 15.28
C LEU A 151 -15.55 14.91 14.29
N ARG A 152 -14.65 13.92 14.33
CA ARG A 152 -13.55 13.78 13.36
C ARG A 152 -14.08 13.61 11.94
N PHE A 153 -15.10 12.77 11.74
CA PHE A 153 -15.72 12.54 10.44
C PHE A 153 -16.34 13.82 9.87
N ALA A 154 -17.09 14.56 10.69
CA ALA A 154 -17.67 15.84 10.28
C ALA A 154 -16.59 16.89 9.96
N ALA A 155 -15.54 16.99 10.79
CA ALA A 155 -14.44 17.91 10.59
C ALA A 155 -13.64 17.59 9.31
N ASN A 156 -13.25 16.33 9.11
CA ASN A 156 -12.52 15.92 7.91
C ASN A 156 -13.38 16.06 6.65
N ARG A 157 -14.69 15.84 6.71
CA ARG A 157 -15.58 16.14 5.58
C ARG A 157 -15.54 17.62 5.19
N ILE A 158 -15.51 18.55 6.16
CA ILE A 158 -15.34 19.98 5.89
C ILE A 158 -13.98 20.26 5.25
N SER A 159 -12.91 19.65 5.77
CA SER A 159 -11.55 19.80 5.23
C SER A 159 -11.44 19.28 3.80
N ILE A 160 -12.00 18.11 3.50
CA ILE A 160 -12.04 17.52 2.16
C ILE A 160 -12.80 18.42 1.18
N GLN A 161 -13.96 18.97 1.57
CA GLN A 161 -14.71 19.88 0.71
C GLN A 161 -13.92 21.15 0.38
N ARG A 162 -13.23 21.73 1.37
CA ARG A 162 -12.36 22.90 1.17
C ARG A 162 -11.21 22.57 0.22
N GLN A 163 -10.61 21.40 0.37
CA GLN A 163 -9.52 20.95 -0.48
C GLN A 163 -10.01 20.66 -1.91
N TYR A 164 -11.17 20.03 -2.08
CA TYR A 164 -11.78 19.80 -3.39
C TYR A 164 -11.99 21.11 -4.16
N ASP A 165 -12.52 22.14 -3.48
CA ASP A 165 -12.70 23.46 -4.10
C ASP A 165 -11.36 24.11 -4.48
N LYS A 166 -10.31 23.92 -3.67
CA LYS A 166 -8.94 24.43 -3.93
C LYS A 166 -8.35 23.72 -5.16
N GLU A 167 -8.37 22.39 -5.17
CA GLU A 167 -7.76 21.58 -6.22
C GLU A 167 -8.53 21.63 -7.55
N LYS A 168 -9.85 21.79 -7.50
CA LYS A 168 -10.64 22.03 -8.71
C LYS A 168 -10.23 23.32 -9.42
N ARG A 169 -10.01 24.41 -8.66
CA ARG A 169 -9.48 25.67 -9.21
C ARG A 169 -8.05 25.53 -9.71
N LEU A 170 -7.23 24.75 -9.00
CA LEU A 170 -5.86 24.45 -9.44
C LEU A 170 -5.90 23.73 -10.79
N LEU A 171 -6.70 22.67 -10.93
CA LEU A 171 -6.83 21.90 -12.16
C LEU A 171 -7.24 22.76 -13.36
N GLU A 172 -8.14 23.74 -13.17
CA GLU A 172 -8.53 24.69 -14.23
C GLU A 172 -7.34 25.55 -14.75
N SER A 173 -6.29 25.71 -13.93
CA SER A 173 -5.08 26.46 -14.29
C SER A 173 -3.94 25.58 -14.83
N VAL A 174 -4.02 24.26 -14.71
CA VAL A 174 -2.98 23.33 -15.15
C VAL A 174 -3.15 23.06 -16.66
N PRO A 175 -2.12 23.32 -17.51
CA PRO A 175 -2.18 23.00 -18.93
C PRO A 175 -2.42 21.51 -19.17
N GLN A 176 -3.30 21.15 -20.11
CA GLN A 176 -3.67 19.75 -20.37
C GLN A 176 -2.50 18.87 -20.84
N ASP A 177 -1.51 19.49 -21.50
CA ASP A 177 -0.29 18.90 -22.01
C ASP A 177 0.85 18.85 -20.97
N SER A 178 0.65 19.44 -19.79
CA SER A 178 1.65 19.39 -18.72
C SER A 178 1.72 18.01 -18.06
N PRO A 179 2.90 17.58 -17.58
CA PRO A 179 3.04 16.34 -16.80
C PRO A 179 2.12 16.28 -15.55
N ALA A 180 1.85 17.45 -14.95
CA ALA A 180 1.01 17.61 -13.76
C ALA A 180 -0.49 17.37 -13.98
N PHE A 181 -1.00 17.44 -15.21
CA PHE A 181 -2.45 17.45 -15.47
C PHE A 181 -3.13 16.17 -15.00
N LYS A 182 -2.53 15.02 -15.30
CA LYS A 182 -3.08 13.71 -14.92
C LYS A 182 -3.23 13.59 -13.41
N ARG A 183 -2.16 13.86 -12.64
CA ARG A 183 -2.20 13.77 -11.18
C ARG A 183 -3.20 14.77 -10.60
N SER A 184 -3.23 16.01 -11.08
CA SER A 184 -4.21 17.03 -10.65
C SER A 184 -5.66 16.61 -10.90
N ARG A 185 -5.94 15.99 -12.05
CA ARG A 185 -7.27 15.46 -12.36
C ARG A 185 -7.63 14.29 -11.45
N ASP A 186 -6.74 13.32 -11.30
CA ASP A 186 -6.95 12.12 -10.48
C ASP A 186 -7.20 12.54 -9.01
N ARG A 187 -6.50 13.58 -8.55
CA ARG A 187 -6.64 14.20 -7.23
C ARG A 187 -8.02 14.84 -7.01
N VAL A 188 -8.51 15.64 -7.95
CA VAL A 188 -9.89 16.17 -7.90
C VAL A 188 -10.94 15.05 -7.89
N LEU A 189 -10.74 14.00 -8.69
CA LEU A 189 -11.64 12.84 -8.73
C LEU A 189 -11.64 12.05 -7.42
N ALA A 190 -10.48 11.89 -6.77
CA ALA A 190 -10.38 11.23 -5.47
C ALA A 190 -11.15 12.02 -4.39
N LEU A 191 -10.94 13.33 -4.29
CA LEU A 191 -11.68 14.15 -3.32
C LEU A 191 -13.19 14.17 -3.60
N GLN A 192 -13.59 14.18 -4.86
CA GLN A 192 -15.01 14.05 -5.24
C GLN A 192 -15.59 12.72 -4.75
N ARG A 193 -14.84 11.61 -4.85
CA ARG A 193 -15.25 10.31 -4.33
C ARG A 193 -15.33 10.30 -2.80
N PHE A 194 -14.40 10.94 -2.10
CA PHE A 194 -14.45 11.05 -0.64
C PHE A 194 -15.68 11.82 -0.15
N LEU A 195 -16.14 12.81 -0.91
CA LEU A 195 -17.37 13.58 -0.60
C LEU A 195 -18.65 12.81 -0.92
N SER A 196 -18.57 11.83 -1.82
CA SER A 196 -19.70 11.02 -2.27
C SER A 196 -20.02 9.92 -1.25
N PRO A 197 -21.30 9.61 -1.00
CA PRO A 197 -21.65 8.49 -0.16
C PRO A 197 -21.15 7.18 -0.78
N ARG A 198 -20.81 6.21 0.07
CA ARG A 198 -20.53 4.84 -0.37
C ARG A 198 -21.80 4.00 -0.30
N ARG A 199 -21.93 3.02 -1.18
CA ARG A 199 -22.98 2.01 -1.12
C ARG A 199 -22.54 0.90 -0.18
N GLN A 200 -23.25 0.76 0.94
CA GLN A 200 -23.08 -0.30 1.90
C GLN A 200 -24.06 -1.43 1.59
N LYS A 201 -23.58 -2.68 1.56
CA LYS A 201 -24.45 -3.86 1.49
C LYS A 201 -24.65 -4.43 2.89
N ILE A 202 -25.90 -4.46 3.34
CA ILE A 202 -26.30 -4.94 4.67
C ILE A 202 -27.31 -6.08 4.56
N GLU A 203 -27.39 -6.92 5.57
CA GLU A 203 -28.48 -7.88 5.72
C GLU A 203 -29.66 -7.23 6.45
N ASP A 204 -30.86 -7.31 5.87
CA ASP A 204 -32.07 -6.85 6.52
C ASP A 204 -32.38 -7.77 7.71
N PRO A 205 -32.41 -7.27 8.96
CA PRO A 205 -32.58 -8.10 10.14
C PRO A 205 -33.96 -8.77 10.24
N LYS A 206 -34.97 -8.28 9.49
CA LYS A 206 -36.31 -8.87 9.45
C LYS A 206 -36.45 -9.94 8.38
N THR A 207 -35.77 -9.79 7.25
CA THR A 207 -35.96 -10.67 6.08
C THR A 207 -34.77 -11.57 5.77
N GLY A 208 -33.59 -11.31 6.34
CA GLY A 208 -32.33 -12.01 6.03
C GLY A 208 -31.84 -11.76 4.59
N LYS A 209 -32.42 -10.79 3.87
CA LYS A 209 -32.05 -10.46 2.49
C LYS A 209 -31.03 -9.35 2.46
N ALA A 210 -30.09 -9.42 1.52
CA ALA A 210 -29.17 -8.34 1.25
C ALA A 210 -29.92 -7.12 0.70
N THR A 211 -29.66 -5.96 1.28
CA THR A 211 -30.14 -4.65 0.84
C THR A 211 -28.97 -3.67 0.76
N TYR A 212 -29.18 -2.54 0.07
CA TYR A 212 -28.16 -1.50 -0.05
C TYR A 212 -28.63 -0.22 0.62
N ARG A 213 -27.69 0.46 1.28
CA ARG A 213 -27.90 1.81 1.82
C ARG A 213 -26.73 2.71 1.43
N GLU A 214 -27.02 3.96 1.13
CA GLU A 214 -25.98 4.98 0.99
C GLU A 214 -25.61 5.53 2.36
N ILE A 215 -24.32 5.49 2.67
CA ILE A 215 -23.78 6.06 3.91
C ILE A 215 -22.68 7.07 3.61
N PRO A 216 -22.54 8.16 4.39
CA PRO A 216 -21.39 9.04 4.28
C PRO A 216 -20.09 8.27 4.50
N ARG A 217 -19.04 8.62 3.77
CA ARG A 217 -17.69 8.15 4.07
C ARG A 217 -17.17 8.81 5.35
N GLN A 218 -16.39 8.07 6.10
CA GLN A 218 -15.94 8.42 7.45
C GLN A 218 -14.42 8.49 7.45
N PHE A 219 -13.84 9.62 7.84
CA PHE A 219 -12.39 9.83 7.81
C PHE A 219 -11.85 10.27 9.17
N LEU A 220 -10.88 9.53 9.71
CA LEU A 220 -10.17 9.88 10.95
C LEU A 220 -8.97 10.79 10.68
N VAL A 221 -8.37 10.71 9.50
CA VAL A 221 -7.22 11.54 9.12
C VAL A 221 -7.47 12.13 7.75
N PHE A 222 -7.12 13.39 7.57
CA PHE A 222 -7.04 14.06 6.28
C PHE A 222 -6.02 15.21 6.35
N GLU A 223 -4.85 14.99 5.78
CA GLU A 223 -3.75 15.95 5.71
C GLU A 223 -3.27 16.05 4.25
N PRO A 224 -3.87 16.91 3.42
CA PRO A 224 -3.66 16.90 1.97
C PRO A 224 -2.30 17.45 1.52
N ASP A 225 -1.62 18.17 2.41
CA ASP A 225 -0.34 18.83 2.14
C ASP A 225 0.83 18.09 2.85
N ALA A 226 0.63 16.84 3.31
CA ALA A 226 1.64 16.04 4.02
C ALA A 226 2.39 15.06 3.10
N GLY A 227 3.65 14.77 3.43
CA GLY A 227 4.50 13.87 2.65
C GLY A 227 5.23 14.57 1.51
N ASP A 228 6.17 13.84 0.91
CA ASP A 228 7.00 14.35 -0.19
C ASP A 228 6.44 13.92 -1.54
N VAL A 229 7.03 14.43 -2.63
CA VAL A 229 6.69 14.05 -4.00
C VAL A 229 8.00 13.85 -4.75
N ALA A 230 8.19 12.68 -5.38
CA ALA A 230 9.42 12.41 -6.14
C ALA A 230 9.64 13.41 -7.29
N ASP A 231 8.56 13.76 -8.01
CA ASP A 231 8.61 14.74 -9.10
C ASP A 231 7.51 15.82 -8.94
N PRO A 232 7.87 16.99 -8.37
CA PRO A 232 6.95 18.12 -8.25
C PRO A 232 6.42 18.65 -9.59
N SER A 233 7.09 18.36 -10.71
CA SER A 233 6.61 18.74 -12.05
C SER A 233 5.47 17.82 -12.54
N ALA A 234 5.46 16.57 -12.08
CA ALA A 234 4.40 15.60 -12.31
C ALA A 234 3.28 15.69 -11.25
N ALA A 235 3.56 16.27 -10.07
CA ALA A 235 2.56 16.57 -9.05
C ALA A 235 2.90 17.85 -8.26
N PRO A 236 2.14 18.94 -8.46
CA PRO A 236 2.39 20.21 -7.78
C PRO A 236 1.85 20.23 -6.32
N PHE A 237 1.56 19.07 -5.74
CA PHE A 237 0.94 18.90 -4.42
C PHE A 237 1.49 17.66 -3.74
N ALA A 238 1.53 17.66 -2.42
CA ALA A 238 1.99 16.53 -1.61
C ALA A 238 1.10 15.27 -1.77
N ASP A 239 1.67 14.11 -1.53
CA ASP A 239 0.96 12.83 -1.62
C ASP A 239 -0.23 12.74 -0.66
N GLY A 240 -0.07 13.30 0.54
CA GLY A 240 -1.09 13.47 1.56
C GLY A 240 -1.38 12.21 2.37
N LYS A 241 -1.94 12.42 3.55
CA LYS A 241 -2.35 11.35 4.48
C LYS A 241 -3.85 11.29 4.64
N ILE A 242 -4.40 10.08 4.78
CA ILE A 242 -5.82 9.83 5.00
C ILE A 242 -6.04 8.51 5.74
N ALA A 243 -7.09 8.46 6.57
CA ALA A 243 -7.54 7.23 7.20
C ALA A 243 -9.05 7.12 7.06
N GLU A 244 -9.51 6.18 6.24
CA GLU A 244 -10.94 5.90 6.05
C GLU A 244 -11.42 4.78 6.98
N VAL A 245 -12.57 4.99 7.60
CA VAL A 245 -13.25 4.01 8.44
C VAL A 245 -14.41 3.39 7.67
N LEU A 246 -14.48 2.06 7.73
CA LEU A 246 -15.61 1.25 7.30
C LEU A 246 -16.17 0.54 8.53
N GLY A 247 -17.50 0.44 8.64
CA GLY A 247 -18.16 -0.09 9.84
C GLY A 247 -18.42 0.98 10.90
N ASP A 248 -18.73 0.54 12.12
CA ASP A 248 -18.94 1.43 13.28
C ASP A 248 -17.83 1.23 14.30
N LEU A 249 -16.90 2.19 14.35
CA LEU A 249 -15.70 2.10 15.18
C LEU A 249 -16.00 2.11 16.68
N GLU A 250 -17.08 2.75 17.11
CA GLU A 250 -17.42 2.89 18.54
C GLU A 250 -18.04 1.61 19.11
N THR A 251 -18.62 0.76 18.25
CA THR A 251 -19.33 -0.45 18.65
C THR A 251 -18.68 -1.76 18.21
N ALA A 252 -17.71 -1.70 17.29
CA ALA A 252 -17.03 -2.87 16.73
C ALA A 252 -16.28 -3.70 17.79
N ASP A 253 -16.47 -5.02 17.70
CA ASP A 253 -15.77 -6.02 18.52
C ASP A 253 -14.40 -6.35 17.89
N ASP A 254 -14.28 -6.32 16.56
CA ASP A 254 -13.02 -6.49 15.82
C ASP A 254 -12.68 -5.24 15.00
N VAL A 255 -11.48 -4.71 15.16
CA VAL A 255 -10.96 -3.53 14.44
C VAL A 255 -9.71 -3.90 13.65
N ALA A 256 -9.76 -3.79 12.33
CA ALA A 256 -8.63 -4.03 11.44
C ALA A 256 -7.99 -2.73 10.97
N PHE A 257 -6.66 -2.63 11.07
CA PHE A 257 -5.87 -1.56 10.48
C PHE A 257 -5.20 -2.10 9.23
N ARG A 258 -5.51 -1.52 8.07
CA ARG A 258 -4.81 -1.85 6.83
C ARG A 258 -3.67 -0.87 6.66
N VAL A 259 -2.46 -1.39 6.42
CA VAL A 259 -1.24 -0.60 6.22
C VAL A 259 -0.75 -0.82 4.79
N PRO A 260 -0.74 0.23 3.94
CA PRO A 260 -0.40 0.11 2.54
C PRO A 260 1.12 0.02 2.34
N GLY A 261 1.52 -0.43 1.14
CA GLY A 261 2.90 -0.36 0.67
C GLY A 261 3.24 0.97 -0.02
N VAL A 262 4.14 0.89 -0.98
CA VAL A 262 4.68 2.02 -1.76
C VAL A 262 3.65 2.68 -2.67
N THR A 263 3.92 3.90 -3.13
CA THR A 263 3.15 4.65 -4.13
C THR A 263 1.68 4.94 -3.78
N ASN A 264 1.30 4.80 -2.51
CA ASN A 264 -0.05 5.09 -2.05
C ASN A 264 -0.16 6.57 -1.67
N ARG A 265 -1.15 7.25 -2.24
CA ARG A 265 -1.34 8.70 -2.19
C ARG A 265 -2.83 9.03 -2.22
N LEU A 266 -3.22 10.23 -1.83
CA LEU A 266 -4.65 10.61 -1.82
C LEU A 266 -5.33 10.42 -3.17
N ASP A 267 -4.62 10.67 -4.28
CA ASP A 267 -5.14 10.62 -5.64
C ASP A 267 -5.22 9.21 -6.26
N ASN A 268 -4.75 8.17 -5.55
CA ASN A 268 -5.02 6.77 -5.90
C ASN A 268 -5.59 5.94 -4.73
N PHE A 269 -5.82 6.55 -3.56
CA PHE A 269 -6.26 5.90 -2.32
C PHE A 269 -7.47 4.96 -2.48
N GLN A 270 -8.35 5.21 -3.46
CA GLN A 270 -9.53 4.36 -3.67
C GLN A 270 -9.16 2.88 -3.91
N SER A 271 -8.11 2.58 -4.68
CA SER A 271 -7.72 1.19 -4.93
C SER A 271 -7.30 0.48 -3.65
N PHE A 272 -6.63 1.21 -2.75
CA PHE A 272 -6.31 0.71 -1.43
C PHE A 272 -7.58 0.53 -0.60
N ALA A 273 -8.45 1.54 -0.50
CA ALA A 273 -9.68 1.51 0.30
C ALA A 273 -10.65 0.37 -0.09
N ASP A 274 -10.71 -0.01 -1.38
CA ASP A 274 -11.56 -1.11 -1.86
C ASP A 274 -11.23 -2.45 -1.18
N GLY A 275 -9.96 -2.71 -0.87
CA GLY A 275 -9.58 -3.90 -0.10
C GLY A 275 -10.07 -3.88 1.36
N GLY A 276 -10.39 -2.70 1.91
CA GLY A 276 -11.01 -2.57 3.23
C GLY A 276 -12.47 -3.00 3.19
N VAL A 277 -13.18 -2.68 2.10
CA VAL A 277 -14.54 -3.17 1.87
C VAL A 277 -14.52 -4.69 1.72
N ALA A 278 -13.57 -5.21 0.91
CA ALA A 278 -13.40 -6.64 0.75
C ALA A 278 -13.09 -7.35 2.09
N LEU A 279 -12.31 -6.74 2.99
CA LEU A 279 -12.04 -7.31 4.31
C LEU A 279 -13.25 -7.28 5.25
N LEU A 280 -14.05 -6.22 5.23
CA LEU A 280 -15.22 -6.05 6.09
C LEU A 280 -16.41 -6.94 5.67
N GLU A 281 -16.49 -7.28 4.38
CA GLU A 281 -17.52 -8.17 3.88
C GLU A 281 -17.30 -9.63 4.32
N GLY A 282 -18.36 -10.30 4.77
CA GLY A 282 -18.36 -11.76 4.94
C GLY A 282 -18.54 -12.50 3.60
N ASP A 283 -18.64 -13.83 3.63
CA ASP A 283 -18.74 -14.68 2.43
C ASP A 283 -19.93 -14.38 1.50
N LYS A 284 -21.01 -13.81 2.05
CA LYS A 284 -22.18 -13.37 1.27
C LYS A 284 -22.00 -11.99 0.63
N GLY A 285 -20.82 -11.37 0.76
CA GLY A 285 -20.53 -10.00 0.33
C GLY A 285 -21.37 -8.98 1.10
N VAL A 286 -21.65 -9.23 2.39
CA VAL A 286 -22.39 -8.34 3.29
C VAL A 286 -21.41 -7.87 4.34
N GLU A 287 -21.37 -6.57 4.63
CA GLU A 287 -20.50 -6.03 5.67
C GLU A 287 -20.88 -6.55 7.05
N ARG A 288 -19.86 -6.95 7.81
CA ARG A 288 -20.00 -7.39 9.19
C ARG A 288 -20.47 -6.23 10.08
N PRO A 289 -21.55 -6.40 10.87
CA PRO A 289 -22.05 -5.33 11.75
C PRO A 289 -21.18 -5.10 12.99
N ASP A 290 -20.39 -6.11 13.38
CA ASP A 290 -19.49 -6.17 14.53
C ASP A 290 -18.04 -5.79 14.19
N GLY A 291 -17.74 -5.54 12.91
CA GLY A 291 -16.40 -5.23 12.44
C GLY A 291 -16.22 -3.76 12.05
N ALA A 292 -15.03 -3.22 12.29
CA ALA A 292 -14.58 -1.96 11.68
C ALA A 292 -13.22 -2.13 10.99
N VAL A 293 -13.05 -1.49 9.84
CA VAL A 293 -11.77 -1.48 9.11
C VAL A 293 -11.31 -0.04 8.94
N ILE A 294 -10.09 0.25 9.39
CA ILE A 294 -9.39 1.51 9.17
C ILE A 294 -8.38 1.29 8.05
N SER A 295 -8.66 1.83 6.85
CA SER A 295 -7.68 1.88 5.77
C SER A 295 -6.77 3.09 6.00
N TRP A 296 -5.59 2.84 6.58
CA TRP A 296 -4.71 3.86 7.14
C TRP A 296 -3.53 4.18 6.22
N LEU A 297 -3.60 5.31 5.53
CA LEU A 297 -2.48 5.94 4.81
C LEU A 297 -1.98 7.12 5.67
N GLY A 298 -1.29 6.82 6.77
CA GLY A 298 -0.84 7.82 7.75
C GLY A 298 0.66 8.13 7.74
N TYR A 299 1.40 7.58 6.78
CA TYR A 299 2.84 7.80 6.60
C TYR A 299 3.14 8.23 5.17
N ASP A 300 4.30 8.85 4.99
CA ASP A 300 4.81 9.19 3.66
C ASP A 300 5.32 7.91 2.99
N THR A 301 4.63 7.44 1.95
CA THR A 301 4.99 6.16 1.32
C THR A 301 6.20 6.33 0.41
N PRO A 302 7.05 5.31 0.26
CA PRO A 302 8.12 5.37 -0.73
C PRO A 302 7.54 5.41 -2.14
N GLU A 303 8.24 6.10 -3.03
CA GLU A 303 8.09 5.93 -4.47
C GLU A 303 8.91 4.70 -4.89
N LEU A 304 8.71 4.18 -6.12
CA LEU A 304 9.36 2.91 -6.54
C LEU A 304 10.89 2.90 -6.33
N GLY A 305 11.57 4.03 -6.60
CA GLY A 305 13.02 4.14 -6.41
C GLY A 305 13.48 4.30 -4.94
N ASP A 306 12.58 4.74 -4.05
CA ASP A 306 12.92 5.00 -2.63
C ASP A 306 12.52 3.83 -1.72
N ALA A 307 11.83 2.82 -2.26
CA ALA A 307 11.25 1.67 -1.55
C ALA A 307 12.25 0.76 -0.83
N VAL A 308 13.52 0.99 -1.07
CA VAL A 308 14.68 0.20 -0.68
C VAL A 308 15.40 0.81 0.53
N ASP A 309 15.13 2.09 0.82
CA ASP A 309 15.55 2.75 2.07
C ASP A 309 14.52 2.46 3.18
N PRO A 310 14.92 1.95 4.37
CA PRO A 310 14.01 1.72 5.49
C PRO A 310 13.56 3.00 6.23
N ALA A 311 14.13 4.17 5.95
CA ALA A 311 13.86 5.41 6.71
C ALA A 311 12.37 5.79 6.73
N LYS A 312 11.67 5.65 5.59
CA LYS A 312 10.22 5.88 5.51
C LYS A 312 9.44 4.85 6.32
N ALA A 313 9.88 3.59 6.39
CA ALA A 313 9.28 2.58 7.27
C ALA A 313 9.50 2.87 8.75
N GLU A 314 10.66 3.40 9.13
CA GLU A 314 10.94 3.79 10.52
C GLU A 314 10.09 4.96 10.97
N ALA A 315 9.99 6.00 10.14
CA ALA A 315 9.08 7.11 10.37
C ALA A 315 7.62 6.63 10.42
N GLY A 316 7.18 5.86 9.42
CA GLY A 316 5.84 5.30 9.36
C GLY A 316 5.52 4.38 10.54
N GLY A 317 6.50 3.63 11.05
CA GLY A 317 6.33 2.74 12.20
C GLY A 317 6.03 3.53 13.48
N ARG A 318 6.71 4.67 13.68
CA ARG A 318 6.40 5.59 14.79
C ARG A 318 5.01 6.20 14.65
N GLU A 319 4.63 6.62 13.45
CA GLU A 319 3.28 7.16 13.16
C GLU A 319 2.18 6.11 13.39
N LEU A 320 2.40 4.87 12.94
CA LEU A 320 1.46 3.77 13.13
C LEU A 320 1.26 3.46 14.61
N ARG A 321 2.36 3.33 15.36
CA ARG A 321 2.33 3.12 16.81
C ARG A 321 1.60 4.25 17.54
N ALA A 322 1.90 5.51 17.19
CA ALA A 322 1.25 6.67 17.80
C ALA A 322 -0.25 6.68 17.51
N PHE A 323 -0.63 6.49 16.25
CA PHE A 323 -2.04 6.46 15.83
C PHE A 323 -2.80 5.31 16.50
N ARG A 324 -2.24 4.09 16.53
CA ARG A 324 -2.85 2.92 17.18
C ARG A 324 -3.13 3.16 18.66
N ARG A 325 -2.16 3.71 19.39
CA ARG A 325 -2.30 4.07 20.81
C ARG A 325 -3.31 5.19 21.03
N GLY A 326 -3.27 6.22 20.19
CA GLY A 326 -4.17 7.38 20.28
C GLY A 326 -5.63 7.02 20.01
N ILE A 327 -5.92 6.31 18.92
CA ILE A 327 -7.28 5.90 18.57
C ILE A 327 -7.86 4.89 19.55
N GLY A 328 -7.02 4.14 20.27
CA GLY A 328 -7.43 3.19 21.30
C GLY A 328 -8.32 3.78 22.40
N VAL A 329 -8.23 5.09 22.65
CA VAL A 329 -9.10 5.81 23.60
C VAL A 329 -10.56 5.92 23.12
N SER A 330 -10.79 5.78 21.82
CA SER A 330 -12.10 5.84 21.17
C SER A 330 -12.65 4.47 20.76
N LEU A 331 -11.86 3.40 20.91
CA LEU A 331 -12.32 2.03 20.66
C LEU A 331 -13.04 1.50 21.89
N ARG A 332 -13.85 0.44 21.70
CA ARG A 332 -14.33 -0.33 22.85
C ARG A 332 -13.15 -0.91 23.63
N HIS A 333 -13.31 -0.94 24.95
CA HIS A 333 -12.27 -1.44 25.85
C HIS A 333 -11.86 -2.90 25.62
N ASP A 334 -12.77 -3.71 25.07
CA ASP A 334 -12.64 -5.14 24.79
C ASP A 334 -12.43 -5.44 23.30
N ALA A 335 -12.36 -4.41 22.44
CA ALA A 335 -12.17 -4.58 21.01
C ALA A 335 -10.84 -5.29 20.71
N LYS A 336 -10.91 -6.25 19.79
CA LYS A 336 -9.77 -6.98 19.26
C LYS A 336 -9.17 -6.23 18.08
N VAL A 337 -7.86 -6.01 18.11
CA VAL A 337 -7.18 -5.21 17.08
C VAL A 337 -6.24 -6.06 16.23
N GLY A 338 -6.43 -5.98 14.91
CA GLY A 338 -5.57 -6.64 13.93
C GLY A 338 -4.85 -5.64 13.03
N ILE A 339 -3.56 -5.87 12.74
CA ILE A 339 -2.83 -5.15 11.70
C ILE A 339 -2.73 -6.03 10.45
N PHE A 340 -3.15 -5.50 9.31
CA PHE A 340 -3.16 -6.16 8.01
C PHE A 340 -2.26 -5.39 7.06
N ALA A 341 -1.00 -5.80 7.01
CA ALA A 341 0.08 -5.06 6.38
C ALA A 341 0.44 -5.66 5.02
N HIS A 342 0.44 -4.83 3.98
CA HIS A 342 0.77 -5.25 2.61
C HIS A 342 2.07 -4.63 2.14
N SER A 343 2.90 -5.41 1.45
CA SER A 343 4.11 -4.92 0.78
C SER A 343 5.03 -4.19 1.77
N TYR A 344 5.55 -3.01 1.43
CA TYR A 344 6.36 -2.17 2.31
C TYR A 344 5.67 -1.82 3.66
N GLY A 345 4.33 -1.87 3.72
CA GLY A 345 3.57 -1.74 4.96
C GLY A 345 3.90 -2.82 6.00
N THR A 346 4.40 -3.98 5.57
CA THR A 346 4.89 -5.04 6.48
C THR A 346 6.14 -4.60 7.23
N LEU A 347 7.06 -3.90 6.56
CA LEU A 347 8.24 -3.31 7.20
C LEU A 347 7.85 -2.17 8.13
N VAL A 348 6.93 -1.27 7.71
CA VAL A 348 6.36 -0.22 8.56
C VAL A 348 5.78 -0.81 9.85
N THR A 349 5.01 -1.89 9.72
CA THR A 349 4.42 -2.61 10.85
C THR A 349 5.50 -3.24 11.72
N SER A 350 6.49 -3.91 11.15
CA SER A 350 7.63 -4.47 11.90
C SER A 350 8.37 -3.41 12.71
N LYS A 351 8.62 -2.23 12.13
CA LYS A 351 9.25 -1.10 12.82
C LYS A 351 8.36 -0.58 13.96
N ALA A 352 7.04 -0.50 13.77
CA ALA A 352 6.12 -0.13 14.84
C ALA A 352 6.17 -1.13 16.02
N LEU A 353 6.21 -2.43 15.74
CA LEU A 353 6.32 -3.48 16.77
C LEU A 353 7.66 -3.38 17.53
N GLN A 354 8.77 -3.19 16.82
CA GLN A 354 10.10 -3.00 17.42
C GLN A 354 10.18 -1.73 18.30
N GLU A 355 9.42 -0.69 17.96
CA GLU A 355 9.25 0.54 18.75
C GLU A 355 8.28 0.37 19.94
N GLY A 356 7.78 -0.85 20.18
CA GLY A 356 6.90 -1.18 21.31
C GLY A 356 5.43 -0.89 21.05
N MET A 357 4.93 -1.15 19.84
CA MET A 357 3.50 -1.33 19.59
C MET A 357 3.10 -2.74 20.02
N ASP A 358 2.68 -2.88 21.27
CA ASP A 358 2.36 -4.14 21.95
C ASP A 358 0.85 -4.37 22.15
N ASP A 359 0.02 -3.43 21.74
CA ASP A 359 -1.42 -3.38 21.92
C ASP A 359 -2.20 -3.90 20.70
N VAL A 360 -1.79 -5.05 20.15
CA VAL A 360 -2.44 -5.71 19.00
C VAL A 360 -2.61 -7.21 19.23
N ASP A 361 -3.78 -7.76 18.88
CA ASP A 361 -4.10 -9.18 19.06
C ASP A 361 -3.65 -10.03 17.85
N LYS A 362 -3.60 -9.42 16.65
CA LYS A 362 -3.39 -10.13 15.38
C LYS A 362 -2.49 -9.29 14.45
N VAL A 363 -1.55 -9.92 13.75
CA VAL A 363 -0.76 -9.27 12.69
C VAL A 363 -0.70 -10.19 11.48
N VAL A 364 -1.01 -9.66 10.30
CA VAL A 364 -0.88 -10.36 9.02
C VAL A 364 0.10 -9.61 8.13
N PHE A 365 1.15 -10.29 7.69
CA PHE A 365 2.10 -9.79 6.70
C PHE A 365 1.77 -10.39 5.34
N MET A 366 1.40 -9.57 4.35
CA MET A 366 1.17 -10.05 2.98
C MET A 366 2.17 -9.44 2.00
N GLY A 367 2.75 -10.27 1.13
CA GLY A 367 3.61 -9.81 0.06
C GLY A 367 4.86 -9.07 0.55
N SER A 368 5.50 -9.53 1.63
CA SER A 368 6.47 -8.73 2.37
C SER A 368 7.85 -8.67 1.67
N PRO A 369 8.46 -7.49 1.50
CA PRO A 369 9.87 -7.38 1.09
C PRO A 369 10.87 -7.75 2.21
N GLY A 370 10.39 -8.16 3.39
CA GLY A 370 11.19 -8.41 4.60
C GLY A 370 10.77 -7.54 5.79
N LEU A 371 11.06 -8.01 7.00
CA LEU A 371 10.68 -7.33 8.26
C LEU A 371 11.84 -6.58 8.95
N GLY A 372 12.98 -6.47 8.29
CA GLY A 372 14.21 -5.88 8.82
C GLY A 372 15.31 -6.93 9.05
N PRO A 373 16.60 -6.52 9.02
CA PRO A 373 17.75 -7.45 9.07
C PRO A 373 17.89 -8.21 10.39
N ASN A 374 17.23 -7.73 11.45
CA ASN A 374 17.30 -8.31 12.80
C ASN A 374 16.09 -9.19 13.14
N ILE A 375 15.12 -9.33 12.24
CA ILE A 375 13.91 -10.12 12.45
C ILE A 375 14.01 -11.38 11.61
N ARG A 376 14.12 -12.54 12.27
CA ARG A 376 14.23 -13.87 11.64
C ARG A 376 13.13 -14.83 12.11
N SER A 377 12.39 -14.44 13.15
CA SER A 377 11.33 -15.22 13.77
C SER A 377 10.31 -14.28 14.38
N ILE A 378 9.06 -14.74 14.50
CA ILE A 378 8.00 -13.95 15.14
C ILE A 378 8.33 -13.70 16.63
N LYS A 379 9.02 -14.65 17.28
CA LYS A 379 9.51 -14.50 18.66
C LYS A 379 10.42 -13.30 18.88
N ASP A 380 11.07 -12.78 17.85
CA ASP A 380 11.93 -11.60 17.96
C ASP A 380 11.13 -10.34 18.38
N PHE A 381 9.81 -10.31 18.12
CA PHE A 381 8.93 -9.25 18.58
C PHE A 381 8.56 -9.35 20.08
N GLN A 382 8.78 -10.50 20.72
CA GLN A 382 8.47 -10.73 22.15
C GLN A 382 6.99 -10.50 22.53
N MET A 383 6.06 -10.88 21.64
CA MET A 383 4.62 -10.67 21.81
C MET A 383 3.86 -12.02 21.90
N PRO A 384 3.93 -12.74 23.04
CA PRO A 384 3.39 -14.10 23.16
C PRO A 384 1.86 -14.19 23.08
N ASN A 385 1.16 -13.07 23.26
CA ASN A 385 -0.31 -13.02 23.21
C ASN A 385 -0.84 -12.56 21.84
N THR A 386 0.05 -12.25 20.90
CA THR A 386 -0.31 -11.78 19.55
C THR A 386 -0.17 -12.94 18.57
N ARG A 387 -1.17 -13.10 17.71
CA ARG A 387 -1.13 -14.11 16.63
C ARG A 387 -0.55 -13.49 15.38
N PHE A 388 0.43 -14.17 14.79
CA PHE A 388 1.09 -13.69 13.57
C PHE A 388 0.85 -14.64 12.40
N TYR A 389 0.57 -14.04 11.26
CA TYR A 389 0.29 -14.73 10.02
C TYR A 389 1.12 -14.13 8.89
N ALA A 390 1.45 -14.96 7.91
CA ALA A 390 2.13 -14.53 6.69
C ALA A 390 1.44 -15.08 5.44
N MET A 391 1.46 -14.31 4.37
CA MET A 391 0.93 -14.70 3.06
C MET A 391 1.89 -14.28 1.97
N ARG A 392 2.26 -15.23 1.12
CA ARG A 392 3.02 -15.01 -0.10
C ARG A 392 2.27 -15.68 -1.25
N ALA A 393 1.81 -14.87 -2.20
CA ALA A 393 1.16 -15.38 -3.39
C ALA A 393 2.20 -15.86 -4.40
N PRO A 394 1.94 -16.96 -5.14
CA PRO A 394 2.75 -17.33 -6.29
C PRO A 394 2.95 -16.16 -7.26
N GLY A 395 4.19 -15.93 -7.70
CA GLY A 395 4.54 -14.83 -8.61
C GLY A 395 4.67 -13.46 -7.94
N ASP A 396 4.66 -13.38 -6.60
CA ASP A 396 4.93 -12.14 -5.87
C ASP A 396 6.44 -11.83 -5.87
N ALA A 397 6.88 -11.06 -6.87
CA ALA A 397 8.29 -10.71 -7.04
C ALA A 397 8.89 -10.00 -5.82
N VAL A 398 8.11 -9.17 -5.12
CA VAL A 398 8.58 -8.38 -3.98
C VAL A 398 8.93 -9.29 -2.80
N SER A 399 8.12 -10.32 -2.56
CA SER A 399 8.41 -11.30 -1.49
C SER A 399 9.63 -12.16 -1.80
N TYR A 400 9.93 -12.34 -3.08
CA TYR A 400 11.10 -13.07 -3.52
C TYR A 400 12.39 -12.25 -3.41
N THR A 401 12.37 -10.93 -3.33
CA THR A 401 13.63 -10.16 -3.26
C THR A 401 14.26 -10.14 -1.87
N GLN A 402 13.47 -10.25 -0.79
CA GLN A 402 13.96 -10.06 0.59
C GLN A 402 14.77 -8.76 0.78
N GLY A 403 14.39 -7.69 0.04
CA GLY A 403 15.11 -6.43 0.01
C GLY A 403 15.32 -5.77 1.36
N HIS A 404 14.45 -6.05 2.34
CA HIS A 404 14.50 -5.55 3.71
C HIS A 404 14.73 -6.65 4.74
N GLY A 405 15.36 -7.75 4.35
CA GLY A 405 15.63 -8.90 5.21
C GLY A 405 14.65 -10.06 5.00
N PRO A 406 14.68 -11.05 5.91
CA PRO A 406 13.96 -12.30 5.73
C PRO A 406 12.45 -12.12 5.53
N ASP A 407 11.90 -12.87 4.57
CA ASP A 407 10.48 -12.93 4.30
C ASP A 407 9.75 -13.67 5.43
N PRO A 408 8.75 -13.06 6.08
CA PRO A 408 8.00 -13.69 7.17
C PRO A 408 7.31 -14.99 6.77
N ALA A 409 6.99 -15.22 5.49
CA ALA A 409 6.41 -16.49 5.04
C ALA A 409 7.37 -17.68 5.22
N ASP A 410 8.66 -17.44 5.41
CA ASP A 410 9.67 -18.47 5.65
C ASP A 410 9.98 -18.66 7.15
N PHE A 411 9.30 -17.93 8.05
CA PHE A 411 9.59 -18.03 9.48
C PHE A 411 9.07 -19.35 10.07
N PRO A 412 9.86 -20.05 10.89
CA PRO A 412 9.48 -21.37 11.39
C PRO A 412 8.30 -21.36 12.37
N ASP A 413 7.98 -20.19 12.94
CA ASP A 413 6.97 -20.02 13.98
C ASP A 413 5.78 -19.14 13.55
N VAL A 414 5.70 -18.75 12.27
CA VAL A 414 4.54 -18.04 11.74
C VAL A 414 3.46 -19.03 11.29
N THR A 415 2.19 -18.62 11.34
CA THR A 415 1.14 -19.35 10.62
C THR A 415 1.07 -18.86 9.17
N ARG A 416 1.59 -19.65 8.23
CA ARG A 416 1.56 -19.33 6.80
C ARG A 416 0.20 -19.68 6.20
N LEU A 417 -0.54 -18.66 5.78
CA LEU A 417 -1.89 -18.79 5.24
C LEU A 417 -1.84 -19.03 3.74
N ASP A 418 -2.69 -19.95 3.28
CA ASP A 418 -2.88 -20.24 1.86
C ASP A 418 -3.49 -19.02 1.13
N THR A 419 -3.03 -18.79 -0.09
CA THR A 419 -3.48 -17.69 -0.95
C THR A 419 -4.32 -18.17 -2.14
N GLU A 420 -4.48 -19.48 -2.33
CA GLU A 420 -5.11 -20.19 -3.48
C GLU A 420 -5.85 -19.28 -4.49
N ARG A 421 -5.36 -19.31 -5.73
CA ARG A 421 -5.78 -18.47 -6.89
C ARG A 421 -5.35 -17.01 -6.86
N ALA A 422 -4.78 -16.50 -5.77
CA ALA A 422 -4.04 -15.24 -5.80
C ALA A 422 -2.72 -15.45 -6.53
N PHE A 423 -2.38 -14.50 -7.41
CA PHE A 423 -1.15 -14.50 -8.17
C PHE A 423 -0.58 -13.09 -8.21
N GLY A 424 0.73 -12.97 -8.05
CA GLY A 424 1.40 -11.68 -8.04
C GLY A 424 1.11 -10.85 -6.78
N HIS A 425 1.61 -9.62 -6.82
CA HIS A 425 1.79 -8.82 -5.61
C HIS A 425 0.53 -8.14 -5.07
N SER A 426 -0.54 -7.99 -5.87
CA SER A 426 -1.68 -7.13 -5.53
C SER A 426 -3.00 -7.88 -5.27
N ASP A 427 -3.01 -9.20 -5.41
CA ASP A 427 -4.24 -9.99 -5.49
C ASP A 427 -4.82 -10.45 -4.15
N TYR A 428 -4.15 -10.15 -3.03
CA TYR A 428 -4.50 -10.66 -1.69
C TYR A 428 -5.93 -10.31 -1.22
N TYR A 429 -6.49 -9.20 -1.71
CA TYR A 429 -7.83 -8.71 -1.33
C TYR A 429 -8.90 -8.96 -2.39
N ASP A 430 -8.59 -9.71 -3.46
CA ASP A 430 -9.56 -10.04 -4.49
C ASP A 430 -10.71 -10.88 -3.88
N PRO A 431 -11.98 -10.43 -3.97
CA PRO A 431 -13.13 -11.07 -3.34
C PRO A 431 -13.37 -12.52 -3.77
N ASP A 432 -12.87 -12.92 -4.95
CA ASP A 432 -13.12 -14.25 -5.52
C ASP A 432 -12.06 -15.29 -5.11
N LYS A 433 -11.00 -14.85 -4.40
CA LYS A 433 -9.81 -15.66 -4.10
C LYS A 433 -9.78 -16.17 -2.66
N ARG A 434 -8.98 -17.21 -2.39
CA ARG A 434 -8.87 -17.77 -1.03
C ARG A 434 -8.14 -16.84 -0.07
N ALA A 435 -7.20 -16.05 -0.59
CA ALA A 435 -6.44 -15.09 0.20
C ALA A 435 -7.34 -14.20 1.08
N VAL A 436 -8.32 -13.51 0.49
CA VAL A 436 -9.21 -12.63 1.25
C VAL A 436 -10.11 -13.38 2.24
N ARG A 437 -10.46 -14.65 1.96
CA ARG A 437 -11.25 -15.47 2.91
C ARG A 437 -10.45 -15.79 4.16
N ASN A 438 -9.17 -16.12 4.01
CA ASN A 438 -8.25 -16.28 5.14
C ASN A 438 -8.07 -14.96 5.92
N LEU A 439 -7.94 -13.83 5.22
CA LEU A 439 -7.87 -12.51 5.87
C LEU A 439 -9.14 -12.19 6.68
N ARG A 440 -10.33 -12.47 6.12
CA ARG A 440 -11.62 -12.34 6.80
C ARG A 440 -11.72 -13.25 8.03
N GLY A 441 -11.25 -14.49 7.93
CA GLY A 441 -11.21 -15.43 9.06
C GLY A 441 -10.31 -14.93 10.20
N VAL A 442 -9.12 -14.41 9.88
CA VAL A 442 -8.25 -13.79 10.88
C VAL A 442 -8.92 -12.56 11.49
N PHE A 443 -9.50 -11.68 10.65
CA PHE A 443 -10.20 -10.49 11.11
C PHE A 443 -11.34 -10.84 12.08
N ALA A 444 -12.13 -11.86 11.77
CA ALA A 444 -13.25 -12.36 12.55
C ALA A 444 -12.87 -13.19 13.79
N GLY A 445 -11.62 -13.62 13.91
CA GLY A 445 -11.22 -14.60 14.93
C GLY A 445 -11.72 -16.03 14.66
N GLU A 446 -12.11 -16.34 13.43
CA GLU A 446 -12.59 -17.66 12.99
C GLU A 446 -11.42 -18.59 12.64
N TYR A 447 -10.53 -18.84 13.60
CA TYR A 447 -9.25 -19.50 13.34
C TYR A 447 -9.35 -20.94 12.82
N ASP A 448 -10.44 -21.64 13.16
CA ASP A 448 -10.68 -23.03 12.73
C ASP A 448 -11.03 -23.15 11.23
N SER A 449 -11.39 -22.05 10.57
CA SER A 449 -11.73 -22.02 9.14
C SER A 449 -10.53 -21.68 8.24
N LEU A 450 -9.39 -21.32 8.85
CA LEU A 450 -8.18 -20.91 8.16
C LEU A 450 -7.53 -22.09 7.43
N THR A 451 -7.05 -21.82 6.23
CA THR A 451 -6.25 -22.75 5.44
C THR A 451 -4.80 -22.30 5.41
N THR A 452 -3.88 -23.23 5.61
CA THR A 452 -2.43 -23.01 5.62
C THR A 452 -1.77 -23.71 4.45
N VAL A 453 -0.56 -23.27 4.09
CA VAL A 453 0.25 -23.87 3.04
C VAL A 453 1.69 -24.05 3.52
N ASP A 454 2.35 -25.10 3.06
CA ASP A 454 3.76 -25.40 3.34
C ASP A 454 4.54 -25.62 2.03
N SER A 455 4.36 -24.68 1.10
CA SER A 455 5.03 -24.69 -0.21
C SER A 455 6.46 -24.15 -0.08
N SER A 456 7.40 -24.82 -0.74
CA SER A 456 8.72 -24.27 -1.01
C SER A 456 8.65 -23.12 -2.03
N LEU A 457 9.69 -22.29 -2.05
CA LEU A 457 9.76 -21.12 -2.92
C LEU A 457 9.69 -21.49 -4.42
N ASP A 458 10.35 -22.57 -4.83
CA ASP A 458 10.36 -23.03 -6.23
C ASP A 458 9.09 -23.80 -6.64
N GLU A 459 8.30 -24.30 -5.68
CA GLU A 459 6.94 -24.80 -5.96
C GLU A 459 5.99 -23.65 -6.30
N GLU A 460 6.19 -22.47 -5.68
CA GLU A 460 5.41 -21.26 -5.96
C GLU A 460 5.83 -20.59 -7.27
N MET A 461 7.14 -20.55 -7.54
CA MET A 461 7.69 -20.08 -8.80
C MET A 461 9.08 -20.67 -9.04
N THR A 462 9.21 -21.52 -10.06
CA THR A 462 10.52 -22.00 -10.52
C THR A 462 11.46 -20.81 -10.77
N GLY A 463 12.61 -20.76 -10.10
CA GLY A 463 13.58 -19.67 -10.26
C GLY A 463 13.51 -18.59 -9.18
N ALA A 464 12.56 -18.66 -8.25
CA ALA A 464 12.46 -17.67 -7.17
C ALA A 464 13.64 -17.77 -6.19
N THR A 465 14.20 -18.97 -5.98
CA THR A 465 15.45 -19.14 -5.22
C THR A 465 16.62 -18.42 -5.91
N GLU A 466 16.67 -18.47 -7.24
CA GLU A 466 17.70 -17.79 -8.03
C GLU A 466 17.53 -16.26 -8.02
N ILE A 467 16.29 -15.76 -7.95
CA ILE A 467 16.05 -14.32 -7.72
C ILE A 467 16.64 -13.89 -6.37
N ARG A 468 16.39 -14.64 -5.30
CA ARG A 468 16.97 -14.34 -3.97
C ARG A 468 18.49 -14.34 -4.01
N ARG A 469 19.08 -15.33 -4.68
CA ARG A 469 20.54 -15.43 -4.81
C ARG A 469 21.12 -14.25 -5.57
N LEU A 470 20.47 -13.80 -6.65
CA LEU A 470 20.88 -12.60 -7.39
C LEU A 470 20.83 -11.34 -6.51
N VAL A 471 19.73 -11.15 -5.76
CA VAL A 471 19.61 -9.99 -4.86
C VAL A 471 20.66 -10.05 -3.75
N GLY A 472 20.89 -11.22 -3.15
CA GLY A 472 21.93 -11.44 -2.16
C GLY A 472 23.34 -11.14 -2.71
N PHE A 473 23.66 -11.61 -3.92
CA PHE A 473 24.93 -11.32 -4.59
C PHE A 473 25.21 -9.81 -4.71
N LEU A 474 24.18 -9.02 -5.02
CA LEU A 474 24.27 -7.56 -5.09
C LEU A 474 24.39 -6.94 -3.69
N GLN A 475 23.57 -7.36 -2.73
CA GLN A 475 23.57 -6.84 -1.36
C GLN A 475 24.87 -7.13 -0.59
N GLU A 476 25.59 -8.20 -0.93
CA GLU A 476 26.92 -8.50 -0.35
C GLU A 476 28.01 -7.52 -0.82
N ARG A 477 27.83 -6.90 -1.98
CA ARG A 477 28.85 -6.05 -2.64
C ARG A 477 28.55 -4.56 -2.55
N LEU A 478 27.28 -4.22 -2.33
CA LEU A 478 26.77 -2.86 -2.38
C LEU A 478 26.27 -2.43 -1.01
N THR A 479 26.44 -1.14 -0.67
CA THR A 479 25.83 -0.62 0.54
C THR A 479 24.30 -0.54 0.40
N PRO A 480 23.53 -0.48 1.49
CA PRO A 480 22.08 -0.28 1.41
C PRO A 480 21.69 0.94 0.56
N GLU A 481 22.44 2.04 0.63
CA GLU A 481 22.19 3.23 -0.20
C GLU A 481 22.50 3.02 -1.69
N GLU A 482 23.42 2.11 -2.02
CA GLU A 482 23.75 1.74 -3.40
C GLU A 482 22.72 0.79 -3.99
N VAL A 483 22.30 -0.21 -3.22
CA VAL A 483 21.16 -1.06 -3.56
C VAL A 483 19.91 -0.20 -3.72
N ALA A 484 19.76 0.84 -2.89
CA ALA A 484 18.64 1.74 -2.99
C ALA A 484 18.60 2.51 -4.31
N ARG A 485 19.75 3.04 -4.74
CA ARG A 485 19.89 3.71 -6.04
C ARG A 485 19.58 2.80 -7.23
N LEU A 486 19.86 1.49 -7.10
CA LEU A 486 19.57 0.50 -8.13
C LEU A 486 18.12 -0.01 -8.13
N GLY A 487 17.37 0.15 -7.03
CA GLY A 487 16.05 -0.47 -6.86
C GLY A 487 15.09 -0.20 -8.01
N GLY A 488 15.05 1.05 -8.49
CA GLY A 488 14.22 1.45 -9.64
C GLY A 488 14.58 0.77 -10.97
N ASP A 489 15.84 0.36 -11.14
CA ASP A 489 16.32 -0.32 -12.35
C ASP A 489 16.22 -1.85 -12.24
N ILE A 490 16.35 -2.40 -11.02
CA ILE A 490 16.29 -3.84 -10.75
C ILE A 490 14.85 -4.34 -10.71
N ASP A 491 13.91 -3.57 -10.17
CA ASP A 491 12.50 -3.97 -10.05
C ASP A 491 11.89 -4.41 -11.39
N PRO A 492 12.05 -3.68 -12.52
CA PRO A 492 11.58 -4.12 -13.83
C PRO A 492 12.22 -5.43 -14.30
N ILE A 493 13.49 -5.68 -13.95
CA ILE A 493 14.23 -6.89 -14.31
C ILE A 493 13.66 -8.08 -13.52
N ALA A 494 13.52 -7.95 -12.20
CA ALA A 494 12.91 -8.98 -11.35
C ALA A 494 11.48 -9.29 -11.80
N GLN A 495 10.66 -8.27 -12.06
CA GLN A 495 9.31 -8.46 -12.62
C GLN A 495 9.33 -9.09 -14.01
N GLY A 496 10.31 -8.76 -14.86
CA GLY A 496 10.54 -9.38 -16.15
C GLY A 496 10.75 -10.89 -16.02
N ILE A 497 11.61 -11.30 -15.08
CA ILE A 497 11.92 -12.70 -14.78
C ILE A 497 10.69 -13.42 -14.23
N VAL A 498 10.05 -12.85 -13.20
CA VAL A 498 8.85 -13.44 -12.57
C VAL A 498 7.68 -13.59 -13.54
N SER A 499 7.50 -12.63 -14.46
CA SER A 499 6.45 -12.69 -15.49
C SER A 499 6.80 -13.60 -16.68
N GLY A 500 8.01 -14.19 -16.72
CA GLY A 500 8.50 -14.98 -17.83
C GLY A 500 8.78 -14.18 -19.11
N ARG A 501 8.69 -12.85 -19.06
CA ARG A 501 9.00 -11.95 -20.19
C ARG A 501 10.50 -11.82 -20.44
N MET A 502 11.32 -12.19 -19.45
CA MET A 502 12.78 -12.12 -19.47
C MET A 502 13.36 -13.41 -18.88
N GLY A 503 14.35 -14.01 -19.53
CA GLY A 503 15.17 -15.07 -18.92
C GLY A 503 16.27 -14.48 -18.04
N PHE A 504 16.86 -15.28 -17.13
CA PHE A 504 18.00 -14.82 -16.33
C PHE A 504 19.17 -14.33 -17.21
N THR A 505 19.48 -15.01 -18.31
CA THR A 505 20.54 -14.57 -19.25
C THR A 505 20.27 -13.19 -19.85
N ASP A 506 19.00 -12.84 -20.07
CA ASP A 506 18.61 -11.55 -20.63
C ASP A 506 18.77 -10.42 -19.60
N ALA A 507 18.82 -10.73 -18.30
CA ALA A 507 18.99 -9.77 -17.22
C ALA A 507 20.42 -9.21 -17.12
N ALA A 508 21.43 -9.92 -17.63
CA ALA A 508 22.83 -9.51 -17.50
C ALA A 508 23.12 -8.15 -18.15
N GLY A 509 22.57 -7.90 -19.34
CA GLY A 509 22.73 -6.65 -20.07
C GLY A 509 22.14 -5.45 -19.32
N PRO A 510 20.83 -5.47 -18.98
CA PRO A 510 20.20 -4.44 -18.17
C PRO A 510 20.88 -4.19 -16.82
N LEU A 511 21.27 -5.25 -16.08
CA LEU A 511 22.00 -5.11 -14.81
C LEU A 511 23.36 -4.44 -15.01
N TYR A 512 24.11 -4.83 -16.04
CA TYR A 512 25.38 -4.19 -16.38
C TYR A 512 25.21 -2.70 -16.69
N LEU A 513 24.19 -2.34 -17.48
CA LEU A 513 23.91 -0.95 -17.81
C LEU A 513 23.56 -0.15 -16.56
N SER A 514 22.71 -0.66 -15.68
CA SER A 514 22.36 0.00 -14.42
C SER A 514 23.60 0.16 -13.53
N LEU A 515 24.36 -0.91 -13.28
CA LEU A 515 25.60 -0.83 -12.48
C LEU A 515 26.61 0.16 -13.06
N ARG A 516 26.72 0.25 -14.40
CA ARG A 516 27.57 1.24 -15.06
C ARG A 516 27.05 2.66 -14.85
N ASP A 517 25.77 2.88 -15.05
CA ASP A 517 25.16 4.21 -15.00
C ASP A 517 25.15 4.78 -13.58
N HIS A 518 25.26 3.93 -12.56
CA HIS A 518 25.43 4.30 -11.14
C HIS A 518 26.88 4.25 -10.63
N ASP A 519 27.88 4.04 -11.51
CA ASP A 519 29.31 3.95 -11.17
C ASP A 519 29.66 2.82 -10.16
N LEU A 520 29.07 1.63 -10.32
CA LEU A 520 29.21 0.48 -9.41
C LEU A 520 29.95 -0.74 -10.02
N LEU A 521 30.54 -0.60 -11.22
CA LEU A 521 31.25 -1.70 -11.89
C LEU A 521 32.57 -2.09 -11.23
N ASP A 522 33.12 -1.25 -10.36
CA ASP A 522 34.28 -1.56 -9.53
C ASP A 522 33.93 -2.54 -8.40
N LYS A 523 32.72 -2.42 -7.84
CA LYS A 523 32.17 -3.27 -6.78
C LYS A 523 31.52 -4.54 -7.30
N VAL A 524 30.92 -4.47 -8.49
CA VAL A 524 30.34 -5.61 -9.18
C VAL A 524 31.00 -5.75 -10.55
N PRO A 525 32.17 -6.41 -10.62
CA PRO A 525 32.91 -6.55 -11.87
C PRO A 525 32.07 -7.26 -12.95
N PRO A 526 32.11 -6.82 -14.22
CA PRO A 526 31.30 -7.42 -15.27
C PRO A 526 31.48 -8.94 -15.37
N GLY A 527 32.72 -9.44 -15.24
CA GLY A 527 33.00 -10.87 -15.28
C GLY A 527 32.30 -11.67 -14.17
N GLU A 528 32.25 -11.12 -12.96
CA GLU A 528 31.52 -11.74 -11.83
C GLU A 528 30.01 -11.70 -12.07
N LEU A 529 29.48 -10.56 -12.51
CA LEU A 529 28.05 -10.41 -12.84
C LEU A 529 27.61 -11.42 -13.91
N PHE A 530 28.34 -11.50 -15.04
CA PHE A 530 28.01 -12.44 -16.11
C PHE A 530 28.14 -13.89 -15.66
N SER A 531 29.16 -14.21 -14.85
CA SER A 531 29.33 -15.55 -14.27
C SER A 531 28.16 -15.93 -13.36
N GLU A 532 27.75 -15.02 -12.47
CA GLU A 532 26.64 -15.26 -11.54
C GLU A 532 25.32 -15.42 -12.30
N VAL A 533 24.99 -14.50 -13.21
CA VAL A 533 23.75 -14.57 -13.99
C VAL A 533 23.68 -15.84 -14.84
N ASN A 534 24.80 -16.26 -15.45
CA ASN A 534 24.86 -17.53 -16.18
C ASN A 534 24.66 -18.74 -15.24
N SER A 535 25.31 -18.74 -14.08
CA SER A 535 25.13 -19.79 -13.06
C SER A 535 23.66 -19.94 -12.66
N LEU A 536 22.98 -18.82 -12.38
CA LEU A 536 21.56 -18.78 -12.04
C LEU A 536 20.69 -19.28 -13.19
N ALA A 537 20.95 -18.83 -14.42
CA ALA A 537 20.21 -19.29 -15.60
C ALA A 537 20.33 -20.81 -15.79
N SER A 538 21.51 -21.38 -15.55
CA SER A 538 21.74 -22.82 -15.59
C SER A 538 20.95 -23.58 -14.54
N ASP A 539 20.89 -23.06 -13.31
CA ASP A 539 20.13 -23.65 -12.21
C ASP A 539 18.62 -23.64 -12.53
N VAL A 540 18.10 -22.52 -13.03
CA VAL A 540 16.69 -22.44 -13.47
C VAL A 540 16.39 -23.42 -14.60
N ALA A 541 17.27 -23.52 -15.61
CA ALA A 541 17.08 -24.46 -16.71
C ALA A 541 17.04 -25.92 -16.23
N ALA A 542 17.87 -26.27 -15.24
CA ALA A 542 17.88 -27.58 -14.61
C ALA A 542 16.56 -27.85 -13.88
N LYS A 543 16.11 -26.92 -13.03
CA LYS A 543 14.85 -27.03 -12.27
C LYS A 543 13.64 -27.17 -13.18
N GLU A 544 13.57 -26.34 -14.21
CA GLU A 544 12.47 -26.36 -15.18
C GLU A 544 12.45 -27.68 -15.97
N THR A 545 13.62 -28.19 -16.34
CA THR A 545 13.73 -29.51 -17.00
C THR A 545 13.29 -30.62 -16.06
N ASN A 546 13.74 -30.61 -14.80
CA ASN A 546 13.34 -31.59 -13.79
C ASN A 546 11.81 -31.60 -13.62
N LYS A 547 11.23 -30.41 -13.44
CA LYS A 547 9.79 -30.20 -13.27
C LYS A 547 9.00 -30.76 -14.46
N ARG A 548 9.35 -30.38 -15.70
CA ARG A 548 8.69 -30.86 -16.92
C ARG A 548 8.78 -32.38 -17.08
N MET A 549 9.93 -32.97 -16.73
CA MET A 549 10.12 -34.42 -16.82
C MET A 549 9.24 -35.17 -15.82
N LEU A 550 9.13 -34.68 -14.59
CA LEU A 550 8.25 -35.24 -13.56
C LEU A 550 6.77 -35.09 -13.95
N GLU A 551 6.34 -33.90 -14.39
CA GLU A 551 4.98 -33.64 -14.87
C GLU A 551 4.62 -34.50 -16.10
N GLY A 552 5.61 -34.79 -16.95
CA GLY A 552 5.50 -35.73 -18.08
C GLY A 552 5.47 -37.21 -17.69
N GLY A 553 5.51 -37.54 -16.39
CA GLY A 553 5.45 -38.92 -15.88
C GLY A 553 6.78 -39.66 -15.88
N SER A 554 7.91 -38.97 -16.02
CA SER A 554 9.23 -39.60 -15.91
C SER A 554 9.56 -39.97 -14.46
N SER A 555 10.34 -41.04 -14.27
CA SER A 555 10.91 -41.37 -12.96
C SER A 555 11.84 -40.26 -12.47
N GLU A 556 11.90 -40.03 -11.16
CA GLU A 556 12.77 -39.05 -10.51
C GLU A 556 14.23 -39.13 -10.97
N THR A 557 14.81 -40.32 -11.05
CA THR A 557 16.19 -40.53 -11.54
C THR A 557 16.41 -40.00 -12.96
N LYS A 558 15.41 -40.18 -13.85
CA LYS A 558 15.48 -39.64 -15.21
C LYS A 558 15.35 -38.13 -15.19
N ALA A 559 14.41 -37.58 -14.42
CA ALA A 559 14.23 -36.14 -14.30
C ALA A 559 15.53 -35.44 -13.83
N ILE A 560 16.18 -35.99 -12.80
CA ILE A 560 17.47 -35.51 -12.28
C ILE A 560 18.56 -35.58 -13.35
N LEU A 561 18.66 -36.68 -14.09
CA LEU A 561 19.67 -36.83 -15.15
C LEU A 561 19.50 -35.77 -16.27
N TYR A 562 18.27 -35.56 -16.72
CA TYR A 562 17.97 -34.56 -17.75
C TYR A 562 18.16 -33.13 -17.23
N ALA A 563 17.87 -32.87 -15.96
CA ALA A 563 18.15 -31.60 -15.31
C ALA A 563 19.66 -31.31 -15.27
N GLY A 564 20.48 -32.29 -14.87
CA GLY A 564 21.94 -32.17 -14.90
C GLY A 564 22.48 -31.92 -16.31
N ALA A 565 21.88 -32.54 -17.32
CA ALA A 565 22.23 -32.30 -18.72
C ALA A 565 21.85 -30.91 -19.21
N ALA A 566 20.67 -30.40 -18.84
CA ALA A 566 20.26 -29.04 -19.15
C ALA A 566 21.21 -28.01 -18.50
N LYS A 567 21.59 -28.25 -17.23
CA LYS A 567 22.59 -27.44 -16.53
C LYS A 567 23.92 -27.42 -17.30
N ALA A 568 24.47 -28.57 -17.64
CA ALA A 568 25.74 -28.66 -18.38
C ALA A 568 25.66 -28.04 -19.79
N ALA A 569 24.55 -28.23 -20.51
CA ALA A 569 24.36 -27.67 -21.83
C ALA A 569 24.37 -26.12 -21.80
N SER A 570 23.79 -25.52 -20.77
CA SER A 570 23.80 -24.06 -20.58
C SER A 570 25.20 -23.48 -20.30
N TRP A 571 26.16 -24.31 -19.87
CA TRP A 571 27.58 -23.94 -19.74
C TRP A 571 28.38 -24.12 -21.03
N GLY A 572 27.74 -24.51 -22.14
CA GLY A 572 28.43 -24.87 -23.38
C GLY A 572 29.14 -26.23 -23.32
N LEU A 573 28.87 -27.06 -22.30
CA LEU A 573 29.40 -28.42 -22.14
C LEU A 573 28.50 -29.49 -22.78
N ALA A 574 27.59 -29.08 -23.67
CA ALA A 574 26.55 -29.95 -24.26
C ALA A 574 27.13 -31.21 -24.94
N GLU A 575 28.32 -31.12 -25.55
CA GLU A 575 28.99 -32.26 -26.19
C GLU A 575 29.41 -33.36 -25.20
N VAL A 576 29.66 -33.02 -23.93
CA VAL A 576 30.11 -33.96 -22.88
C VAL A 576 28.93 -34.78 -22.34
N VAL A 577 27.71 -34.21 -22.33
CA VAL A 577 26.54 -34.85 -21.70
C VAL A 577 25.58 -35.50 -22.70
N THR A 578 25.60 -35.09 -23.98
CA THR A 578 24.75 -35.67 -25.02
C THR A 578 25.17 -37.08 -25.45
N GLN A 579 26.47 -37.42 -25.40
CA GLN A 579 26.96 -38.75 -25.78
C GLN A 579 26.51 -39.89 -24.84
N PRO A 580 26.56 -39.75 -23.49
CA PRO A 580 26.03 -40.77 -22.57
C PRO A 580 24.50 -40.91 -22.61
N LEU A 581 23.77 -39.79 -22.81
CA LEU A 581 22.31 -39.77 -22.87
C LEU A 581 21.74 -40.42 -24.13
N GLU A 582 22.40 -40.27 -25.29
CA GLU A 582 22.03 -41.00 -26.50
C GLU A 582 22.20 -42.52 -26.36
N VAL A 583 23.22 -42.96 -25.62
CA VAL A 583 23.46 -44.39 -25.32
C VAL A 583 22.39 -44.94 -24.39
N ALA A 584 21.94 -44.15 -23.41
CA ALA A 584 20.87 -44.54 -22.48
C ALA A 584 19.45 -44.51 -23.12
N ALA A 585 19.21 -43.60 -24.07
CA ALA A 585 17.91 -43.41 -24.72
C ALA A 585 17.67 -44.35 -25.91
N LYS A 586 18.72 -44.87 -26.57
CA LYS A 586 18.63 -45.79 -27.73
C LYS A 586 18.42 -47.27 -27.38
N GLY A 587 17.90 -47.57 -26.20
CA GLY A 587 17.47 -48.93 -25.87
C GLY A 587 16.15 -49.28 -26.56
N THR A 588 16.19 -50.01 -27.68
CA THR A 588 15.00 -50.82 -28.08
C THR A 588 15.39 -52.15 -28.72
N ARG A 589 15.43 -53.19 -27.90
CA ARG A 589 14.47 -54.30 -27.98
C ARG A 589 14.56 -55.12 -26.69
N ALA A 590 13.41 -55.62 -26.24
CA ALA A 590 13.27 -56.43 -25.03
C ALA A 590 14.29 -57.58 -25.01
N VAL A 591 15.22 -57.57 -24.05
CA VAL A 591 16.09 -58.71 -23.77
C VAL A 591 15.98 -58.97 -22.27
N ASN A 592 15.12 -59.92 -21.94
CA ASN A 592 15.06 -60.51 -20.61
C ASN A 592 16.37 -61.28 -20.39
N ASN A 593 17.07 -61.00 -19.29
CA ASN A 593 18.36 -61.52 -18.85
C ASN A 593 19.65 -60.84 -19.36
N TRP A 594 20.25 -60.10 -18.42
CA TRP A 594 21.65 -59.66 -18.36
C TRP A 594 22.70 -60.75 -18.68
N THR A 595 22.32 -62.03 -18.66
CA THR A 595 23.21 -63.17 -18.93
C THR A 595 23.60 -63.30 -20.41
N GLN A 596 22.74 -62.87 -21.35
CA GLN A 596 23.09 -62.85 -22.79
C GLN A 596 23.99 -61.67 -23.17
N PHE A 597 23.98 -60.58 -22.39
CA PHE A 597 24.92 -59.46 -22.55
C PHE A 597 26.36 -59.90 -22.24
N ALA A 598 26.52 -60.88 -21.33
CA ALA A 598 27.82 -61.50 -21.05
C ALA A 598 28.27 -62.49 -22.15
N GLU A 599 27.36 -63.12 -22.90
CA GLU A 599 27.68 -64.02 -24.02
C GLU A 599 28.10 -63.25 -25.29
N VAL A 600 27.52 -62.08 -25.55
CA VAL A 600 27.98 -61.17 -26.63
C VAL A 600 29.37 -60.60 -26.33
N LEU A 601 29.70 -60.42 -25.05
CA LEU A 601 31.07 -60.12 -24.61
C LEU A 601 32.02 -61.33 -24.73
N ALA A 602 31.50 -62.56 -24.83
CA ALA A 602 32.29 -63.81 -24.88
C ALA A 602 32.59 -64.32 -26.31
N GLU A 603 31.84 -63.92 -27.34
CA GLU A 603 32.04 -64.39 -28.73
C GLU A 603 32.93 -63.49 -29.61
N GLY A 604 33.51 -62.43 -29.05
CA GLY A 604 34.86 -61.99 -29.40
C GLY A 604 35.20 -61.74 -30.87
N ASP A 605 34.36 -61.03 -31.64
CA ASP A 605 34.81 -60.40 -32.90
C ASP A 605 34.71 -58.86 -32.82
N LEU A 606 35.58 -58.31 -31.97
CA LEU A 606 35.90 -56.89 -31.88
C LEU A 606 37.39 -56.75 -32.17
N ASN A 607 37.74 -56.49 -33.43
CA ASN A 607 39.11 -56.30 -33.86
C ASN A 607 39.81 -55.20 -33.02
N THR A 608 41.00 -55.55 -32.53
CA THR A 608 41.52 -55.21 -31.21
C THR A 608 42.36 -53.93 -31.10
N GLU A 609 42.52 -53.14 -32.17
CA GLU A 609 43.30 -51.90 -32.11
C GLU A 609 42.47 -50.65 -31.76
N THR A 610 41.17 -50.63 -32.05
CA THR A 610 40.34 -49.43 -31.86
C THR A 610 39.76 -49.34 -30.44
N TRP A 611 39.44 -50.47 -29.81
CA TRP A 611 38.85 -50.50 -28.46
C TRP A 611 39.89 -50.39 -27.32
N LYS A 612 41.12 -50.87 -27.51
CA LYS A 612 42.20 -50.76 -26.51
C LYS A 612 42.65 -49.32 -26.24
N LYS A 613 42.47 -48.39 -27.19
CA LYS A 613 42.76 -46.97 -26.95
C LYS A 613 41.68 -46.25 -26.15
N SER A 614 40.45 -46.78 -26.09
CA SER A 614 39.31 -46.10 -25.48
C SER A 614 38.97 -46.59 -24.07
N LEU A 615 39.44 -47.77 -23.66
CA LEU A 615 39.16 -48.34 -22.33
C LEU A 615 40.29 -48.18 -21.31
N ASP A 616 41.57 -48.13 -21.72
CA ASP A 616 42.71 -48.05 -20.78
C ASP A 616 42.94 -46.66 -20.16
N LYS A 617 42.06 -45.68 -20.39
CA LYS A 617 42.02 -44.42 -19.62
C LYS A 617 40.68 -44.16 -18.94
N GLY A 618 39.81 -45.16 -18.92
CA GLY A 618 38.48 -45.11 -18.31
C GLY A 618 38.48 -45.52 -16.83
N SER A 619 39.27 -44.85 -15.98
CA SER A 619 39.17 -44.98 -14.51
C SER A 619 38.93 -43.65 -13.78
N ASP A 620 39.05 -42.51 -14.47
CA ASP A 620 38.87 -41.21 -13.82
C ASP A 620 37.57 -40.51 -14.25
N ALA A 621 37.02 -40.78 -15.44
CA ALA A 621 35.87 -40.05 -15.97
C ALA A 621 34.52 -40.43 -15.34
N VAL A 622 34.31 -41.71 -15.01
CA VAL A 622 33.07 -42.17 -14.35
C VAL A 622 33.08 -41.80 -12.86
N THR A 623 34.23 -41.92 -12.21
CA THR A 623 34.44 -41.50 -10.82
C THR A 623 34.39 -39.98 -10.68
N ALA A 624 34.98 -39.20 -11.61
CA ALA A 624 34.89 -37.75 -11.62
C ALA A 624 33.48 -37.24 -11.91
N THR A 625 32.66 -37.97 -12.69
CA THR A 625 31.24 -37.61 -12.90
C THR A 625 30.41 -37.87 -11.63
N ILE A 626 30.76 -38.91 -10.85
CA ILE A 626 30.14 -39.19 -9.54
C ILE A 626 30.63 -38.18 -8.47
N ASP A 627 31.90 -37.77 -8.51
CA ASP A 627 32.46 -36.77 -7.59
C ASP A 627 32.04 -35.32 -7.94
N LEU A 628 31.78 -35.00 -9.22
CA LEU A 628 31.21 -33.70 -9.63
C LEU A 628 29.74 -33.54 -9.22
N LEU A 629 29.02 -34.65 -9.08
CA LEU A 629 27.63 -34.69 -8.61
C LEU A 629 27.53 -34.68 -7.08
N ASN A 630 28.66 -34.64 -6.37
CA ASN A 630 28.71 -34.72 -4.91
C ASN A 630 29.47 -33.52 -4.31
N PRO A 631 28.82 -32.34 -4.27
CA PRO A 631 28.59 -31.74 -2.96
C PRO A 631 27.19 -31.09 -2.84
N PHE A 632 26.13 -31.87 -3.10
CA PHE A 632 24.82 -31.63 -2.47
C PHE A 632 24.56 -32.70 -1.42
#